data_AF-A0A846J0Q6-F1
#
_entry.id   AF-A0A846J0Q6-F1
#
_cell.length_a   1.000
_cell.length_b   1.000
_cell.length_c   1.000
_cell.angle_alpha   90.00
_cell.angle_beta   90.00
_cell.angle_gamma   90.00
#
_symmetry.space_group_name_H-M   'P 1'
#
loop_
_entity.id
_entity.type
_entity.pdbx_description
1 polymer ?
#
loop_
_entity_poly.entity_id
_entity_poly.type
_entity_poly.pdbx_seq_one_letter_code
_entity_poly.pdbx_strand_id
1 'polypeptide(L)'
;EKKNNIEKNQIMPKGMYAAIDFLAQPTVAIFYILILIILLSDIISGEYAPNTIKMSLTKPISRERIIISKFAVSIIIGASTIIISTIIFIIEAGIRFGLSDYKMPFDVGAKYVLNKSLPLTVTTSQMEPVRNSISIVPLWSGIVRFMLIAILVSIATISILIFISTLCKKSLISSIINFILVIVTSLICIWGIMDNNILATKYGALLKFTPILYILDIFEVLSGYISVRLASSINIFFVLIVCLVWTLIMMFLSTYIFTKRDFD
;
A
#
# COMPACT_ATOMS: atom_id res chain seq x y z
N GLU A 1 0.58 27.03 -38.16
CA GLU A 1 0.41 27.03 -36.68
C GLU A 1 0.37 25.65 -35.98
N LYS A 2 -0.13 24.56 -36.59
CA LYS A 2 -0.20 23.24 -35.91
C LYS A 2 1.14 22.53 -35.62
N LYS A 3 2.24 22.91 -36.29
CA LYS A 3 3.55 22.23 -36.18
C LYS A 3 4.35 22.63 -34.92
N ASN A 4 4.18 23.85 -34.44
CA ASN A 4 4.92 24.40 -33.29
C ASN A 4 4.39 23.91 -31.92
N ASN A 5 3.18 23.33 -31.88
CA ASN A 5 2.58 22.82 -30.64
C ASN A 5 3.02 21.39 -30.29
N ILE A 6 3.49 20.61 -31.27
CA ILE A 6 3.98 19.23 -31.03
C ILE A 6 5.38 19.29 -30.39
N GLU A 7 6.23 20.21 -30.82
CA GLU A 7 7.55 20.44 -30.22
C GLU A 7 7.43 20.99 -28.79
N LYS A 8 6.49 21.91 -28.51
CA LYS A 8 6.29 22.48 -27.16
C LYS A 8 5.91 21.43 -26.11
N ASN A 9 5.23 20.35 -26.52
CA ASN A 9 4.84 19.24 -25.64
C ASN A 9 5.99 18.24 -25.38
N GLN A 10 7.06 18.29 -26.19
CA GLN A 10 8.33 17.58 -25.96
C GLN A 10 9.35 18.42 -25.18
N ILE A 11 9.17 19.75 -25.12
CA ILE A 11 10.10 20.68 -24.46
C ILE A 11 9.81 20.83 -22.95
N MET A 12 8.63 20.44 -22.45
CA MET A 12 8.37 20.52 -21.01
C MET A 12 9.16 19.46 -20.24
N PRO A 13 10.03 19.85 -19.28
CA PRO A 13 10.61 18.95 -18.29
C PRO A 13 9.55 18.03 -17.68
N LYS A 14 9.71 16.71 -17.80
CA LYS A 14 8.75 15.70 -17.32
C LYS A 14 9.26 14.93 -16.08
N GLY A 15 10.16 15.52 -15.30
CA GLY A 15 10.80 14.80 -14.20
C GLY A 15 9.82 14.35 -13.13
N MET A 16 8.86 15.20 -12.77
CA MET A 16 7.93 14.83 -11.70
C MET A 16 6.88 13.82 -12.18
N TYR A 17 6.45 13.90 -13.44
CA TYR A 17 5.62 12.88 -14.09
C TYR A 17 6.36 11.55 -14.23
N ALA A 18 7.63 11.56 -14.63
CA ALA A 18 8.46 10.36 -14.73
C ALA A 18 8.69 9.70 -13.35
N ALA A 19 8.82 10.50 -12.29
CA ALA A 19 8.89 9.98 -10.92
C ALA A 19 7.59 9.27 -10.52
N ILE A 20 6.43 9.84 -10.87
CA ILE A 20 5.13 9.21 -10.67
C ILE A 20 5.01 7.91 -11.45
N ASP A 21 5.34 7.91 -12.74
CA ASP A 21 5.26 6.72 -13.59
C ASP A 21 6.14 5.58 -13.05
N PHE A 22 7.32 5.92 -12.50
CA PHE A 22 8.19 4.94 -11.85
C PHE A 22 7.60 4.41 -10.54
N LEU A 23 7.13 5.31 -9.66
CA LEU A 23 6.49 4.96 -8.38
C LEU A 23 5.19 4.17 -8.56
N ALA A 24 4.50 4.34 -9.69
CA ALA A 24 3.27 3.65 -10.03
C ALA A 24 3.48 2.20 -10.51
N GLN A 25 4.72 1.78 -10.76
CA GLN A 25 4.99 0.42 -11.18
C GLN A 25 4.72 -0.57 -10.02
N PRO A 26 3.91 -1.62 -10.24
CA PRO A 26 3.63 -2.62 -9.20
C PRO A 26 4.90 -3.29 -8.66
N THR A 27 5.95 -3.39 -9.46
CA THR A 27 7.26 -3.92 -9.05
C THR A 27 7.90 -3.10 -7.94
N VAL A 28 7.81 -1.77 -8.00
CA VAL A 28 8.33 -0.86 -6.97
C VAL A 28 7.57 -1.05 -5.66
N ALA A 29 6.25 -1.23 -5.73
CA ALA A 29 5.44 -1.55 -4.56
C ALA A 29 5.86 -2.89 -3.92
N ILE A 30 6.14 -3.94 -4.71
CA ILE A 30 6.64 -5.21 -4.17
C ILE A 30 7.96 -5.01 -3.42
N PHE A 31 8.93 -4.31 -4.02
CA PHE A 31 10.19 -3.99 -3.35
C PHE A 31 9.97 -3.26 -2.03
N TYR A 32 9.05 -2.30 -2.01
CA TYR A 32 8.68 -1.57 -0.80
C TYR A 32 8.14 -2.52 0.29
N ILE A 33 7.24 -3.44 -0.04
CA ILE A 33 6.72 -4.40 0.94
C ILE A 33 7.82 -5.37 1.42
N LEU A 34 8.70 -5.82 0.53
CA LEU A 34 9.83 -6.69 0.90
C LEU A 34 10.76 -6.00 1.90
N ILE A 35 11.12 -4.73 1.65
CA ILE A 35 11.92 -3.91 2.59
C ILE A 35 11.20 -3.80 3.93
N LEU A 36 9.89 -3.54 3.93
CA LEU A 36 9.10 -3.51 5.17
C LEU A 36 9.18 -4.83 5.94
N ILE A 37 9.01 -5.99 5.28
CA ILE A 37 9.06 -7.30 5.93
C ILE A 37 10.44 -7.56 6.56
N ILE A 38 11.53 -7.22 5.85
CA ILE A 38 12.89 -7.40 6.36
C ILE A 38 13.09 -6.56 7.63
N LEU A 39 12.72 -5.28 7.58
CA LEU A 39 12.83 -4.36 8.72
C LEU A 39 11.96 -4.82 9.90
N LEU A 40 10.74 -5.30 9.63
CA LEU A 40 9.83 -5.86 10.63
C LEU A 40 10.38 -7.15 11.25
N SER A 41 10.96 -8.03 10.44
CA SER A 41 11.55 -9.28 10.88
C SER A 41 12.64 -9.04 11.93
N ASP A 42 13.50 -8.04 11.74
CA ASP A 42 14.55 -7.71 12.70
C ASP A 42 13.98 -7.16 14.02
N ILE A 43 12.96 -6.29 13.95
CA ILE A 43 12.27 -5.73 15.13
C ILE A 43 11.55 -6.83 15.96
N ILE A 44 11.03 -7.85 15.28
CA ILE A 44 10.31 -8.97 15.89
C ILE A 44 11.29 -10.07 16.38
N SER A 45 12.38 -10.31 15.67
CA SER A 45 13.36 -11.36 16.00
C SER A 45 14.24 -11.01 17.20
N GLY A 46 14.50 -9.71 17.44
CA GLY A 46 15.36 -9.24 18.55
C GLY A 46 14.90 -9.67 19.96
N GLU A 47 13.66 -10.10 20.14
CA GLU A 47 13.15 -10.61 21.42
C GLU A 47 13.42 -12.08 21.66
N TYR A 48 13.54 -12.92 20.62
CA TYR A 48 13.80 -14.35 20.83
C TYR A 48 15.29 -14.65 21.08
N ALA A 49 16.13 -13.62 21.11
CA ALA A 49 17.52 -13.75 21.52
C ALA A 49 17.59 -14.09 23.03
N PRO A 50 18.26 -15.19 23.42
CA PRO A 50 18.20 -15.73 24.79
C PRO A 50 18.67 -14.75 25.88
N ASN A 51 19.49 -13.76 25.54
CA ASN A 51 19.94 -12.73 26.47
C ASN A 51 18.89 -11.62 26.70
N THR A 52 18.04 -11.32 25.72
CA THR A 52 17.06 -10.23 25.78
C THR A 52 15.78 -10.64 26.53
N ILE A 53 15.33 -11.90 26.37
CA ILE A 53 14.17 -12.44 27.11
C ILE A 53 14.43 -12.39 28.62
N LYS A 54 15.62 -12.82 29.06
CA LYS A 54 16.02 -12.81 30.48
C LYS A 54 16.09 -11.39 31.05
N MET A 55 16.50 -10.42 30.25
CA MET A 55 16.57 -9.00 30.64
C MET A 55 15.19 -8.30 30.64
N SER A 56 14.23 -8.79 29.83
CA SER A 56 12.86 -8.26 29.82
C SER A 56 11.99 -8.88 30.91
N LEU A 57 12.23 -10.15 31.28
CA LEU A 57 11.56 -10.82 32.40
C LEU A 57 11.91 -10.21 33.77
N THR A 58 13.03 -9.49 33.88
CA THR A 58 13.46 -8.81 35.11
C THR A 58 12.95 -7.38 35.22
N LYS A 59 12.36 -6.81 34.16
CA LYS A 59 11.78 -5.46 34.17
C LYS A 59 10.25 -5.54 34.27
N PRO A 60 9.60 -4.72 35.12
CA PRO A 60 8.14 -4.70 35.26
C PRO A 60 7.49 -3.95 34.10
N ILE A 61 7.71 -4.41 32.86
CA ILE A 61 7.10 -3.84 31.66
C ILE A 61 5.92 -4.73 31.28
N SER A 62 4.72 -4.15 31.27
CA SER A 62 3.50 -4.83 30.82
C SER A 62 3.65 -5.30 29.36
N ARG A 63 3.34 -6.57 29.10
CA ARG A 63 3.47 -7.23 27.79
C ARG A 63 2.76 -6.48 26.66
N GLU A 64 1.62 -5.84 26.94
CA GLU A 64 0.86 -5.02 25.98
C GLU A 64 1.67 -3.81 25.46
N ARG A 65 2.41 -3.14 26.35
CA ARG A 65 3.23 -1.96 25.98
C ARG A 65 4.37 -2.33 25.04
N ILE A 66 4.84 -3.57 25.08
CA ILE A 66 5.91 -4.06 24.20
C ILE A 66 5.42 -4.09 22.75
N ILE A 67 4.27 -4.72 22.49
CA ILE A 67 3.69 -4.78 21.14
C ILE A 67 3.36 -3.37 20.62
N ILE A 68 2.75 -2.52 21.46
CA ILE A 68 2.40 -1.15 21.07
C ILE A 68 3.67 -0.36 20.71
N SER A 69 4.76 -0.51 21.48
CA SER A 69 6.03 0.15 21.18
C SER A 69 6.63 -0.34 19.87
N LYS A 70 6.59 -1.66 19.60
CA LYS A 70 7.05 -2.22 18.32
C LYS A 70 6.23 -1.70 17.15
N PHE A 71 4.91 -1.68 17.28
CA PHE A 71 4.03 -1.15 16.26
C PHE A 71 4.36 0.32 15.96
N ALA A 72 4.55 1.16 16.97
CA ALA A 72 4.94 2.56 16.80
C ALA A 72 6.28 2.71 16.07
N VAL A 73 7.31 1.94 16.46
CA VAL A 73 8.62 1.94 15.79
C VAL A 73 8.50 1.49 14.33
N SER A 74 7.74 0.43 14.06
CA SER A 74 7.49 -0.06 12.69
C SER A 74 6.76 0.96 11.84
N ILE A 75 5.80 1.71 12.39
CA ILE A 75 5.11 2.81 11.67
C ILE A 75 6.10 3.92 11.32
N ILE A 76 6.94 4.36 12.26
CA ILE A 76 7.91 5.43 12.03
C ILE A 76 8.90 5.02 10.93
N ILE A 77 9.41 3.79 11.01
CA ILE A 77 10.34 3.25 10.01
C ILE A 77 9.63 3.13 8.64
N GLY A 78 8.42 2.57 8.59
CA GLY A 78 7.66 2.44 7.35
C GLY A 78 7.36 3.79 6.70
N ALA A 79 6.81 4.74 7.47
CA ALA A 79 6.51 6.08 6.99
C ALA A 79 7.76 6.83 6.51
N SER A 80 8.87 6.75 7.28
CA SER A 80 10.14 7.36 6.88
C SER A 80 10.68 6.75 5.58
N THR A 81 10.54 5.44 5.39
CA THR A 81 10.97 4.74 4.16
C THR A 81 10.19 5.23 2.95
N ILE A 82 8.86 5.41 3.04
CA ILE A 82 8.05 5.98 1.95
C ILE A 82 8.51 7.40 1.64
N ILE A 83 8.64 8.24 2.67
CA ILE A 83 9.02 9.66 2.54
C ILE A 83 10.39 9.78 1.87
N ILE A 84 11.40 9.11 2.40
CA ILE A 84 12.77 9.17 1.89
C ILE A 84 12.84 8.62 0.46
N SER A 85 12.24 7.47 0.18
CA SER A 85 12.27 6.89 -1.17
C SER A 85 11.62 7.81 -2.20
N THR A 86 10.48 8.41 -1.88
CA THR A 86 9.78 9.33 -2.79
C THR A 86 10.60 10.59 -3.04
N ILE A 87 11.24 11.15 -2.00
CA ILE A 87 12.13 12.30 -2.15
C ILE A 87 13.31 11.94 -3.08
N ILE A 88 13.93 10.77 -2.88
CA ILE A 88 15.03 10.30 -3.72
C ILE A 88 14.57 10.19 -5.18
N PHE A 89 13.43 9.57 -5.46
CA PHE A 89 12.92 9.43 -6.83
C PHE A 89 12.60 10.77 -7.49
N ILE A 90 12.03 11.73 -6.76
CA ILE A 90 11.74 13.07 -7.28
C ILE A 90 13.04 13.82 -7.58
N ILE A 91 14.04 13.75 -6.70
CA ILE A 91 15.34 14.41 -6.91
C ILE A 91 16.04 13.79 -8.14
N GLU A 92 16.11 12.47 -8.21
CA GLU A 92 16.72 11.73 -9.32
C GLU A 92 16.06 12.05 -10.66
N ALA A 93 14.73 12.06 -10.71
CA ALA A 93 14.01 12.41 -11.92
C ALA A 93 14.13 13.91 -12.25
N GLY A 94 14.19 14.77 -11.23
CA GLY A 94 14.41 16.20 -11.37
C GLY A 94 15.79 16.54 -11.96
N ILE A 95 16.85 15.82 -11.55
CA ILE A 95 18.20 16.00 -12.11
C ILE A 95 18.24 15.58 -13.58
N ARG A 96 17.59 14.46 -13.94
CA ARG A 96 17.61 13.93 -15.32
C ARG A 96 16.71 14.67 -16.29
N PHE A 97 15.51 15.05 -15.85
CA PHE A 97 14.43 15.50 -16.74
C PHE A 97 13.87 16.88 -16.37
N GLY A 98 14.30 17.49 -15.26
CA GLY A 98 13.84 18.79 -14.74
C GLY A 98 12.47 18.75 -14.04
N LEU A 99 12.19 19.75 -13.19
CA LEU A 99 11.02 19.79 -12.27
C LEU A 99 9.91 20.78 -12.67
N SER A 100 9.86 21.25 -13.92
CA SER A 100 8.93 22.33 -14.30
C SER A 100 7.47 21.88 -14.41
N ASP A 101 7.22 20.57 -14.49
CA ASP A 101 5.89 19.94 -14.60
C ASP A 101 5.13 19.88 -13.29
N TYR A 102 5.65 20.43 -12.19
CA TYR A 102 5.05 20.27 -10.87
C TYR A 102 3.62 20.83 -10.71
N LYS A 103 3.21 21.76 -11.57
CA LYS A 103 1.86 22.35 -11.64
C LYS A 103 0.97 21.72 -12.72
N MET A 104 1.47 20.72 -13.45
CA MET A 104 0.69 20.06 -14.49
C MET A 104 -0.58 19.43 -13.86
N PRO A 105 -1.73 19.49 -14.55
CA PRO A 105 -2.96 18.88 -14.05
C PRO A 105 -2.80 17.36 -13.95
N PHE A 106 -3.27 16.80 -12.84
CA PHE A 106 -3.29 15.39 -12.53
C PHE A 106 -4.68 14.99 -12.07
N ASP A 107 -5.23 13.93 -12.65
CA ASP A 107 -6.59 13.49 -12.40
C ASP A 107 -6.66 12.60 -11.15
N VAL A 108 -7.58 12.93 -10.22
CA VAL A 108 -7.76 12.18 -8.98
C VAL A 108 -9.22 11.94 -8.65
N GLY A 109 -9.50 10.80 -8.01
CA GLY A 109 -10.79 10.51 -7.39
C GLY A 109 -11.92 10.19 -8.36
N ALA A 110 -11.64 9.65 -9.54
CA ALA A 110 -12.67 9.15 -10.44
C ALA A 110 -13.55 8.11 -9.73
N LYS A 111 -14.87 8.25 -9.85
CA LYS A 111 -15.83 7.32 -9.26
C LYS A 111 -16.35 6.38 -10.33
N TYR A 112 -16.50 5.10 -9.98
CA TYR A 112 -17.05 4.08 -10.86
C TYR A 112 -18.27 3.41 -10.23
N VAL A 113 -19.25 3.11 -11.07
CA VAL A 113 -20.48 2.39 -10.70
C VAL A 113 -20.60 1.14 -11.55
N LEU A 114 -21.04 0.05 -10.92
CA LEU A 114 -21.25 -1.22 -11.61
C LEU A 114 -22.48 -1.14 -12.50
N ASN A 115 -22.28 -1.25 -13.81
CA ASN A 115 -23.34 -1.33 -14.80
C ASN A 115 -23.37 -2.74 -15.43
N LYS A 116 -24.33 -3.57 -14.97
CA LYS A 116 -24.48 -4.95 -15.44
C LYS A 116 -24.97 -5.08 -16.88
N SER A 117 -25.45 -3.99 -17.48
CA SER A 117 -25.85 -3.95 -18.89
C SER A 117 -24.66 -3.96 -19.85
N LEU A 118 -23.45 -3.67 -19.36
CA LEU A 118 -22.23 -3.74 -20.16
C LEU A 118 -21.75 -5.20 -20.31
N PRO A 119 -21.27 -5.58 -21.51
CA PRO A 119 -20.73 -6.93 -21.73
C PRO A 119 -19.47 -7.13 -20.90
N LEU A 120 -19.46 -8.19 -20.09
CA LEU A 120 -18.27 -8.64 -19.38
C LEU A 120 -17.45 -9.52 -20.31
N THR A 121 -16.25 -9.08 -20.65
CA THR A 121 -15.26 -9.91 -21.34
C THR A 121 -13.95 -9.89 -20.53
N VAL A 122 -12.94 -10.64 -20.96
CA VAL A 122 -11.63 -10.61 -20.30
C VAL A 122 -11.06 -9.18 -20.29
N THR A 123 -11.32 -8.38 -21.34
CA THR A 123 -10.78 -7.02 -21.52
C THR A 123 -11.75 -5.90 -21.16
N THR A 124 -13.07 -6.15 -21.17
CA THR A 124 -14.09 -5.13 -20.87
C THR A 124 -14.67 -5.32 -19.46
N SER A 125 -14.45 -4.32 -18.61
CA SER A 125 -15.04 -4.24 -17.27
C SER A 125 -16.47 -3.70 -17.32
N GLN A 126 -17.30 -4.12 -16.35
CA GLN A 126 -18.66 -3.61 -16.17
C GLN A 126 -18.70 -2.29 -15.37
N MET A 127 -17.56 -1.67 -15.15
CA MET A 127 -17.44 -0.42 -14.40
C MET A 127 -17.56 0.79 -15.31
N GLU A 128 -18.64 1.55 -15.12
CA GLU A 128 -18.87 2.80 -15.83
C GLU A 128 -18.38 3.99 -14.98
N PRO A 129 -17.58 4.91 -15.55
CA PRO A 129 -17.16 6.11 -14.85
C PRO A 129 -18.35 7.06 -14.65
N VAL A 130 -18.52 7.54 -13.43
CA VAL A 130 -19.54 8.56 -13.11
C VAL A 130 -19.11 9.88 -13.71
N ARG A 131 -19.95 10.46 -14.57
CA ARG A 131 -19.69 11.76 -15.20
C ARG A 131 -19.46 12.83 -14.13
N ASN A 132 -18.49 13.71 -14.36
CA ASN A 132 -18.16 14.83 -13.49
C ASN A 132 -17.68 14.44 -12.07
N SER A 133 -17.14 13.22 -11.90
CA SER A 133 -16.59 12.77 -10.62
C SER A 133 -15.09 13.05 -10.45
N ILE A 134 -14.38 13.35 -11.54
CA ILE A 134 -12.94 13.55 -11.57
C ILE A 134 -12.60 14.93 -11.02
N SER A 135 -11.66 14.98 -10.08
CA SER A 135 -11.06 16.23 -9.58
C SER A 135 -9.69 16.40 -10.23
N ILE A 136 -9.41 17.60 -10.75
CA ILE A 136 -8.10 17.93 -11.31
C ILE A 136 -7.29 18.63 -10.22
N VAL A 137 -6.11 18.12 -9.90
CA VAL A 137 -5.19 18.71 -8.91
C VAL A 137 -3.82 18.93 -9.53
N PRO A 138 -3.02 19.88 -9.03
CA PRO A 138 -1.63 20.00 -9.49
C PRO A 138 -0.83 18.75 -9.08
N LEU A 139 0.14 18.37 -9.92
CA LEU A 139 0.92 17.14 -9.76
C LEU A 139 1.60 17.03 -8.39
N TRP A 140 2.12 18.12 -7.84
CA TRP A 140 2.74 18.12 -6.50
C TRP A 140 1.74 17.69 -5.42
N SER A 141 0.48 18.14 -5.53
CA SER A 141 -0.57 17.77 -4.59
C SER A 141 -0.99 16.31 -4.78
N GLY A 142 -0.94 15.80 -6.01
CA GLY A 142 -1.14 14.39 -6.31
C GLY A 142 -0.13 13.51 -5.58
N ILE A 143 1.15 13.86 -5.64
CA ILE A 143 2.24 13.15 -4.93
C ILE A 143 1.99 13.17 -3.42
N VAL A 144 1.69 14.32 -2.82
CA VAL A 144 1.44 14.39 -1.37
C VAL A 144 0.26 13.50 -0.97
N ARG A 145 -0.81 13.44 -1.77
CA ARG A 145 -1.96 12.55 -1.51
C ARG A 145 -1.57 11.07 -1.66
N PHE A 146 -0.78 10.73 -2.66
CA PHE A 146 -0.21 9.39 -2.82
C PHE A 146 0.56 8.97 -1.57
N MET A 147 1.43 9.84 -1.06
CA MET A 147 2.22 9.59 0.14
C MET A 147 1.37 9.31 1.38
N LEU A 148 0.33 10.13 1.59
CA LEU A 148 -0.58 9.95 2.73
C LEU A 148 -1.34 8.62 2.65
N ILE A 149 -1.81 8.25 1.46
CA ILE A 149 -2.49 6.95 1.25
C ILE A 149 -1.50 5.80 1.42
N ALA A 150 -0.29 5.91 0.88
CA ALA A 150 0.77 4.92 1.01
C ALA A 150 1.10 4.63 2.48
N ILE A 151 1.27 5.70 3.29
CA ILE A 151 1.53 5.59 4.73
C ILE A 151 0.36 4.91 5.42
N LEU A 152 -0.87 5.34 5.15
CA LEU A 152 -2.07 4.77 5.76
C LEU A 152 -2.22 3.27 5.48
N VAL A 153 -2.05 2.87 4.21
CA VAL A 153 -2.11 1.46 3.80
C VAL A 153 -0.97 0.68 4.45
N SER A 154 0.24 1.27 4.55
CA SER A 154 1.38 0.62 5.20
C SER A 154 1.13 0.35 6.68
N ILE A 155 0.43 1.23 7.40
CA ILE A 155 0.08 1.02 8.82
C ILE A 155 -0.83 -0.20 8.96
N ALA A 156 -1.81 -0.35 8.07
CA ALA A 156 -2.72 -1.49 8.08
C ALA A 156 -2.00 -2.79 7.74
N THR A 157 -1.08 -2.80 6.76
CA THR A 157 -0.29 -3.99 6.43
C THR A 157 0.66 -4.37 7.55
N ILE A 158 1.35 -3.40 8.17
CA ILE A 158 2.21 -3.62 9.35
C ILE A 158 1.41 -4.27 10.48
N SER A 159 0.18 -3.81 10.74
CA SER A 159 -0.69 -4.38 11.77
C SER A 159 -1.01 -5.86 11.52
N ILE A 160 -1.30 -6.23 10.26
CA ILE A 160 -1.53 -7.62 9.85
C ILE A 160 -0.25 -8.46 10.05
N LEU A 161 0.91 -7.94 9.66
CA LEU A 161 2.20 -8.64 9.79
C LEU A 161 2.54 -8.90 11.26
N ILE A 162 2.36 -7.92 12.14
CA ILE A 162 2.57 -8.07 13.59
C ILE A 162 1.57 -9.07 14.17
N PHE A 163 0.31 -9.04 13.75
CA PHE A 163 -0.67 -10.03 14.20
C PHE A 163 -0.19 -11.45 13.88
N ILE A 164 0.19 -11.74 12.64
CA ILE A 164 0.73 -13.05 12.22
C ILE A 164 1.96 -13.42 13.04
N SER A 165 2.84 -12.46 13.33
CA SER A 165 3.99 -12.66 14.20
C SER A 165 3.61 -13.06 15.61
N THR A 166 2.56 -12.45 16.16
CA THR A 166 2.03 -12.86 17.46
C THR A 166 1.32 -14.20 17.47
N LEU A 167 0.97 -14.81 16.32
CA LEU A 167 0.49 -16.19 16.26
C LEU A 167 1.63 -17.22 16.30
N CYS A 168 2.83 -16.83 15.86
CA CYS A 168 3.96 -17.74 15.78
C CYS A 168 4.72 -17.79 17.12
N LYS A 169 5.27 -18.97 17.48
CA LYS A 169 6.11 -19.14 18.69
C LYS A 169 7.61 -18.88 18.42
N LYS A 170 8.03 -18.94 17.15
CA LYS A 170 9.41 -18.71 16.73
C LYS A 170 9.44 -17.54 15.74
N SER A 171 10.36 -16.59 15.93
CA SER A 171 10.52 -15.43 15.05
C SER A 171 10.78 -15.82 13.59
N LEU A 172 11.66 -16.80 13.36
CA LEU A 172 11.99 -17.27 12.01
C LEU A 172 10.77 -17.79 11.24
N ILE A 173 9.90 -18.55 11.90
CA ILE A 173 8.69 -19.10 11.27
C ILE A 173 7.72 -17.97 10.90
N SER A 174 7.57 -16.98 11.78
CA SER A 174 6.75 -15.80 11.49
C SER A 174 7.23 -15.04 10.26
N SER A 175 8.54 -14.78 10.17
CA SER A 175 9.08 -13.99 9.07
C SER A 175 8.90 -14.69 7.73
N ILE A 176 9.06 -16.02 7.70
CA ILE A 176 8.80 -16.85 6.51
C ILE A 176 7.32 -16.80 6.11
N ILE A 177 6.39 -16.93 7.06
CA ILE A 177 4.95 -16.87 6.78
C ILE A 177 4.56 -15.49 6.23
N ASN A 178 5.07 -14.41 6.83
CA ASN A 178 4.83 -13.04 6.38
C ASN A 178 5.35 -12.82 4.95
N PHE A 179 6.55 -13.33 4.66
CA PHE A 179 7.15 -13.27 3.32
C PHE A 179 6.29 -14.03 2.28
N ILE A 180 5.88 -15.26 2.60
CA ILE A 180 5.01 -16.06 1.73
C ILE A 180 3.67 -15.35 1.48
N LEU A 181 3.05 -14.82 2.54
CA LEU A 181 1.77 -14.13 2.44
C LEU A 181 1.82 -12.97 1.44
N VAL A 182 2.85 -12.13 1.54
CA VAL A 182 3.00 -10.95 0.66
C VAL A 182 3.28 -11.37 -0.78
N ILE A 183 4.19 -12.32 -1.01
CA ILE A 183 4.54 -12.76 -2.36
C ILE A 183 3.35 -13.43 -3.04
N VAL A 184 2.66 -14.34 -2.36
CA VAL A 184 1.48 -15.02 -2.90
C VAL A 184 0.39 -14.01 -3.23
N THR A 185 0.12 -13.05 -2.34
CA THR A 185 -0.88 -11.99 -2.59
C THR A 185 -0.49 -11.13 -3.80
N SER A 186 0.80 -10.80 -3.94
CA SER A 186 1.32 -10.00 -5.06
C SER A 186 1.19 -10.75 -6.39
N LEU A 187 1.54 -12.04 -6.42
CA LEU A 187 1.42 -12.89 -7.62
C LEU A 187 -0.04 -13.08 -8.04
N ILE A 188 -0.94 -13.32 -7.08
CA ILE A 188 -2.38 -13.44 -7.36
C ILE A 188 -2.92 -12.15 -7.98
N CYS A 189 -2.50 -10.98 -7.48
CA CYS A 189 -2.94 -9.71 -8.03
C CYS A 189 -2.43 -9.51 -9.46
N ILE A 190 -1.14 -9.72 -9.70
CA ILE A 190 -0.48 -9.42 -10.98
C ILE A 190 -0.92 -10.39 -12.07
N TRP A 191 -0.92 -11.69 -11.80
CA TRP A 191 -1.26 -12.72 -12.80
C TRP A 191 -2.74 -13.10 -12.82
N GLY A 192 -3.43 -12.99 -11.69
CA GLY A 192 -4.82 -13.43 -11.58
C GLY A 192 -5.85 -12.35 -11.92
N ILE A 193 -5.66 -11.13 -11.41
CA ILE A 193 -6.74 -10.13 -11.37
C ILE A 193 -6.50 -9.00 -12.36
N MET A 194 -5.26 -8.50 -12.48
CA MET A 194 -4.96 -7.30 -13.26
C MET A 194 -5.33 -7.42 -14.75
N ASP A 195 -5.23 -8.62 -15.34
CA ASP A 195 -5.48 -8.84 -16.77
C ASP A 195 -6.83 -9.54 -17.07
N ASN A 196 -7.55 -9.99 -16.04
CA ASN A 196 -8.76 -10.79 -16.23
C ASN A 196 -9.96 -10.25 -15.46
N ASN A 197 -10.78 -9.44 -16.15
CA ASN A 197 -11.98 -8.84 -15.58
C ASN A 197 -13.04 -9.86 -15.11
N ILE A 198 -13.02 -11.10 -15.62
CA ILE A 198 -13.91 -12.18 -15.16
C ILE A 198 -13.51 -12.64 -13.75
N LEU A 199 -12.20 -12.77 -13.49
CA LEU A 199 -11.71 -13.10 -12.16
C LEU A 199 -11.90 -11.92 -11.20
N ALA A 200 -11.70 -10.70 -11.68
CA ALA A 200 -11.97 -9.48 -10.91
C ALA A 200 -13.42 -9.39 -10.44
N THR A 201 -14.40 -9.64 -11.30
CA THR A 201 -15.83 -9.62 -10.91
C THR A 201 -16.19 -10.73 -9.92
N LYS A 202 -15.56 -11.90 -10.02
CA LYS A 202 -15.82 -13.03 -9.12
C LYS A 202 -15.25 -12.82 -7.72
N TYR A 203 -13.99 -12.37 -7.61
CA TYR A 203 -13.27 -12.28 -6.34
C TYR A 203 -13.16 -10.86 -5.78
N GLY A 204 -13.36 -9.84 -6.62
CA GLY A 204 -13.11 -8.45 -6.26
C GLY A 204 -14.00 -7.90 -5.15
N ALA A 205 -15.22 -8.41 -5.03
CA ALA A 205 -16.13 -8.04 -3.93
C ALA A 205 -15.59 -8.42 -2.54
N LEU A 206 -14.78 -9.49 -2.44
CA LEU A 206 -14.11 -9.90 -1.19
C LEU A 206 -12.78 -9.18 -1.03
N LEU A 207 -12.02 -9.08 -2.11
CA LEU A 207 -10.68 -8.49 -2.10
C LEU A 207 -10.68 -6.98 -1.85
N LYS A 208 -11.80 -6.27 -2.06
CA LYS A 208 -11.91 -4.86 -1.69
C LYS A 208 -11.75 -4.62 -0.18
N PHE A 209 -11.82 -5.67 0.64
CA PHE A 209 -11.62 -5.53 2.07
C PHE A 209 -10.19 -5.90 2.50
N THR A 210 -9.24 -6.16 1.60
CA THR A 210 -7.88 -6.55 1.96
C THR A 210 -6.88 -5.39 1.78
N PRO A 211 -6.35 -4.78 2.87
CA PRO A 211 -5.45 -3.64 2.77
C PRO A 211 -4.15 -3.91 2.00
N ILE A 212 -3.65 -5.15 2.06
CA ILE A 212 -2.43 -5.57 1.36
C ILE A 212 -2.58 -5.39 -0.16
N LEU A 213 -3.79 -5.45 -0.72
CA LEU A 213 -3.96 -5.24 -2.15
C LEU A 213 -3.72 -3.79 -2.56
N TYR A 214 -4.10 -2.84 -1.72
CA TYR A 214 -4.00 -1.41 -2.03
C TYR A 214 -2.57 -0.89 -2.06
N ILE A 215 -1.62 -1.59 -1.42
CA ILE A 215 -0.22 -1.19 -1.42
C ILE A 215 0.43 -1.43 -2.80
N LEU A 216 -0.09 -2.40 -3.57
CA LEU A 216 0.46 -2.77 -4.88
C LEU A 216 0.17 -1.71 -5.94
N ASP A 217 -0.94 -0.98 -5.82
CA ASP A 217 -1.40 -0.01 -6.82
C ASP A 217 -2.00 1.25 -6.16
N ILE A 218 -1.20 1.96 -5.36
CA ILE A 218 -1.63 3.17 -4.63
C ILE A 218 -2.07 4.29 -5.60
N PHE A 219 -1.45 4.39 -6.79
CA PHE A 219 -1.87 5.35 -7.81
C PHE A 219 -3.25 5.06 -8.38
N GLU A 220 -3.64 3.79 -8.48
CA GLU A 220 -4.98 3.43 -8.90
C GLU A 220 -6.02 3.71 -7.83
N VAL A 221 -5.63 3.62 -6.55
CA VAL A 221 -6.47 4.07 -5.44
C VAL A 221 -6.69 5.58 -5.51
N LEU A 222 -5.64 6.35 -5.83
CA LEU A 222 -5.72 7.80 -5.92
C LEU A 222 -6.52 8.28 -7.13
N SER A 223 -6.32 7.65 -8.29
CA SER A 223 -7.03 7.98 -9.54
C SER A 223 -8.46 7.43 -9.56
N GLY A 224 -8.73 6.33 -8.85
CA GLY A 224 -10.03 5.66 -8.78
C GLY A 224 -10.15 4.40 -9.67
N TYR A 225 -9.15 4.17 -10.53
CA TYR A 225 -9.08 3.00 -11.43
C TYR A 225 -9.07 1.65 -10.70
N ILE A 226 -8.73 1.64 -9.40
CA ILE A 226 -8.83 0.44 -8.56
C ILE A 226 -10.24 -0.17 -8.58
N SER A 227 -11.26 0.67 -8.80
CA SER A 227 -12.65 0.20 -8.90
C SER A 227 -12.88 -0.67 -10.14
N VAL A 228 -12.21 -0.34 -11.24
CA VAL A 228 -12.25 -1.11 -12.49
C VAL A 228 -11.53 -2.45 -12.29
N ARG A 229 -10.32 -2.39 -11.72
CA ARG A 229 -9.47 -3.56 -11.45
C ARG A 229 -10.14 -4.58 -10.54
N LEU A 230 -10.86 -4.12 -9.54
CA LEU A 230 -11.53 -4.99 -8.57
C LEU A 230 -13.02 -5.18 -8.84
N ALA A 231 -13.49 -4.67 -9.98
CA ALA A 231 -14.90 -4.66 -10.37
C ALA A 231 -15.85 -4.36 -9.18
N SER A 232 -15.42 -3.45 -8.30
CA SER A 232 -16.18 -2.97 -7.14
C SER A 232 -16.05 -1.46 -7.01
N SER A 233 -17.13 -0.76 -6.64
CA SER A 233 -17.06 0.69 -6.40
C SER A 233 -16.23 0.98 -5.15
N ILE A 234 -15.04 1.56 -5.34
CA ILE A 234 -14.05 1.84 -4.29
C ILE A 234 -13.68 3.31 -4.36
N ASN A 235 -13.92 4.02 -3.26
CA ASN A 235 -13.51 5.42 -3.09
C ASN A 235 -12.33 5.51 -2.13
N ILE A 236 -11.58 6.62 -2.17
CA ILE A 236 -10.48 6.90 -1.23
C ILE A 236 -10.96 6.81 0.23
N PHE A 237 -12.15 7.33 0.53
CA PHE A 237 -12.74 7.27 1.87
C PHE A 237 -13.04 5.82 2.31
N PHE A 238 -13.47 4.97 1.38
CA PHE A 238 -13.69 3.55 1.66
C PHE A 238 -12.38 2.85 2.02
N VAL A 239 -11.31 3.09 1.25
CA VAL A 239 -9.96 2.56 1.55
C VAL A 239 -9.49 3.00 2.93
N LEU A 240 -9.74 4.26 3.31
CA LEU A 240 -9.40 4.78 4.62
C LEU A 240 -10.11 4.04 5.76
N ILE A 241 -11.42 3.83 5.63
CA ILE A 241 -12.19 3.06 6.62
C ILE A 241 -11.67 1.63 6.71
N VAL A 242 -11.45 0.96 5.58
CA VAL A 242 -10.94 -0.42 5.56
C VAL A 242 -9.58 -0.50 6.27
N CYS A 243 -8.66 0.40 5.99
CA CYS A 243 -7.35 0.43 6.64
C CYS A 243 -7.44 0.68 8.16
N LEU A 244 -8.30 1.60 8.59
CA LEU A 244 -8.52 1.88 10.02
C LEU A 244 -9.11 0.68 10.76
N VAL A 245 -10.15 0.05 10.19
CA VAL A 245 -10.81 -1.12 10.78
C VAL A 245 -9.83 -2.28 10.92
N TRP A 246 -9.06 -2.58 9.88
CA TRP A 246 -8.05 -3.64 9.94
C TRP A 246 -6.96 -3.35 10.96
N THR A 247 -6.48 -2.11 11.03
CA THR A 247 -5.48 -1.71 12.02
C THR A 247 -5.98 -1.92 13.44
N LEU A 248 -7.22 -1.47 13.74
CA LEU A 248 -7.81 -1.62 15.06
C LEU A 248 -8.03 -3.08 15.43
N ILE A 249 -8.63 -3.87 14.54
CA ILE A 249 -8.92 -5.29 14.78
C ILE A 249 -7.62 -6.06 14.99
N MET A 250 -6.64 -5.91 14.10
CA MET A 250 -5.40 -6.69 14.17
C MET A 250 -4.54 -6.30 15.38
N MET A 251 -4.48 -5.01 15.74
CA MET A 251 -3.82 -4.59 16.98
C MET A 251 -4.52 -5.13 18.23
N PHE A 252 -5.85 -5.11 18.26
CA PHE A 252 -6.61 -5.67 19.38
C PHE A 252 -6.39 -7.18 19.52
N LEU A 253 -6.49 -7.94 18.43
CA LEU A 253 -6.23 -9.38 18.48
C LEU A 253 -4.78 -9.69 18.87
N SER A 254 -3.81 -8.95 18.34
CA SER A 254 -2.40 -9.14 18.63
C SER A 254 -2.07 -8.94 20.11
N THR A 255 -2.58 -7.85 20.70
CA THR A 255 -2.40 -7.56 22.14
C THR A 255 -3.13 -8.58 23.03
N TYR A 256 -4.33 -9.00 22.65
CA TYR A 256 -5.10 -10.03 23.37
C TYR A 256 -4.39 -11.39 23.40
N ILE A 257 -3.92 -11.87 22.24
CA ILE A 257 -3.21 -13.16 22.13
C ILE A 257 -1.90 -13.13 22.93
N PHE A 258 -1.16 -12.02 22.87
CA PHE A 258 0.11 -11.90 23.56
C PHE A 258 -0.03 -11.83 25.08
N THR A 259 -1.12 -11.20 25.57
CA THR A 259 -1.41 -11.14 27.02
C THR A 259 -1.78 -12.51 27.57
N LYS A 260 -2.48 -13.33 26.80
CA LYS A 260 -2.88 -14.70 27.19
C LYS A 260 -1.80 -15.76 27.03
N ARG A 261 -0.68 -15.45 26.38
CA ARG A 261 0.44 -16.39 26.26
C ARG A 261 1.27 -16.36 27.53
N ASP A 262 1.21 -17.44 28.28
CA ASP A 262 2.23 -17.78 29.26
C ASP A 262 3.43 -18.39 28.52
N PHE A 263 4.60 -17.80 28.76
CA PHE A 263 5.88 -18.33 28.30
C PHE A 263 6.44 -19.21 29.42
N ASP A 264 5.76 -20.35 29.65
CA ASP A 264 6.28 -21.45 30.45
C ASP A 264 7.04 -22.45 29.55
#